data_AF-A0A2S0MBX7-F1
#
_entry.id   AF-A0A2S0MBX7-F1
#
_cell.length_a   1.000
_cell.length_b   1.000
_cell.length_c   1.000
_cell.angle_alpha   90.00
_cell.angle_beta   90.00
_cell.angle_gamma   90.00
#
_symmetry.space_group_name_H-M   'P 1'
#
loop_
_entity.id
_entity.type
_entity.pdbx_description
1 polymer ?
#
loop_
_entity_poly.entity_id
_entity_poly.type
_entity_poly.pdbx_seq_one_letter_code
_entity_poly.pdbx_strand_id
1 'polypeptide(L)'
;MPHSPEEKKRAITRLRRIRGQAEALETAIDTGASCSQVLQQLAAVRGAVNGLMAEVLEGHLRESFGPTAPPGDADEAIDEVAALVRSYLR
;
A
#
# COMPACT_ATOMS: atom_id res chain seq x y z
N MET A 1 -1.29 -11.89 -4.48
CA MET A 1 -0.02 -11.38 -5.10
C MET A 1 -0.43 -10.33 -6.12
N PRO A 2 0.42 -9.46 -6.70
CA PRO A 2 0.03 -8.81 -7.96
C PRO A 2 0.10 -9.87 -9.07
N HIS A 3 -1.03 -10.25 -9.66
CA HIS A 3 -1.08 -11.39 -10.59
C HIS A 3 -1.07 -10.97 -12.05
N SER A 4 -1.54 -9.76 -12.38
CA SER A 4 -1.31 -9.19 -13.71
C SER A 4 0.08 -8.56 -13.86
N PRO A 5 0.66 -8.54 -15.07
CA PRO A 5 1.90 -7.81 -15.35
C PRO A 5 1.80 -6.31 -14.99
N GLU A 6 0.62 -5.72 -15.14
CA GLU A 6 0.39 -4.31 -14.83
C GLU A 6 0.39 -4.03 -13.33
N GLU A 7 -0.30 -4.84 -12.53
CA GLU A 7 -0.27 -4.72 -11.07
C GLU A 7 1.14 -4.94 -10.53
N LYS A 8 1.88 -5.90 -11.08
CA LYS A 8 3.29 -6.12 -10.70
C LYS A 8 4.11 -4.87 -10.97
N LYS A 9 3.95 -4.26 -12.14
CA LYS A 9 4.64 -3.02 -12.52
C LYS A 9 4.27 -1.86 -11.59
N ARG A 10 2.98 -1.70 -11.25
CA ARG A 10 2.51 -0.66 -10.30
C ARG A 10 3.09 -0.87 -8.90
N ALA A 11 3.02 -2.10 -8.37
CA ALA A 11 3.56 -2.44 -7.05
C ALA A 11 5.07 -2.21 -6.97
N ILE A 12 5.84 -2.64 -7.97
CA ILE A 12 7.29 -2.39 -8.05
C ILE A 12 7.60 -0.88 -8.10
N THR A 13 6.80 -0.11 -8.84
CA THR A 13 6.97 1.35 -8.92
C THR A 13 6.78 2.01 -7.56
N ARG A 14 5.78 1.58 -6.79
CA ARG A 14 5.55 2.05 -5.41
C ARG A 14 6.66 1.61 -4.46
N LEU A 15 7.12 0.36 -4.55
CA LEU A 15 8.26 -0.12 -3.76
C LEU A 15 9.53 0.70 -4.02
N ARG A 16 9.82 1.05 -5.28
CA ARG A 16 10.96 1.93 -5.62
C ARG A 16 10.84 3.31 -4.97
N ARG A 17 9.63 3.87 -4.91
CA ARG A 17 9.37 5.13 -4.21
C ARG A 17 9.59 5.00 -2.70
N ILE A 18 9.07 3.94 -2.07
CA ILE A 18 9.28 3.66 -0.65
C ILE A 18 10.76 3.51 -0.33
N ARG A 19 11.51 2.80 -1.18
CA ARG A 19 12.97 2.68 -1.06
C ARG A 19 13.66 4.05 -1.05
N GLY A 20 13.34 4.92 -2.01
CA GLY A 20 13.90 6.27 -2.03
C GLY A 20 13.54 7.11 -0.78
N GLN A 21 12.34 6.92 -0.23
CA GLN A 21 11.97 7.56 1.04
C GLN A 21 12.78 7.02 2.23
N ALA A 22 13.07 5.71 2.25
CA ALA A 22 13.90 5.09 3.28
C ALA A 22 15.36 5.55 3.19
N GLU A 23 15.94 5.62 1.98
CA GLU A 23 17.30 6.14 1.75
C GLU A 23 17.40 7.62 2.17
N ALA A 24 16.36 8.42 1.91
CA ALA A 24 16.30 9.82 2.35
C ALA A 24 16.19 9.96 3.88
N LEU A 25 15.46 9.06 4.54
CA LEU A 25 15.34 9.02 5.99
C LEU A 25 16.66 8.63 6.66
N GLU A 26 17.36 7.63 6.12
CA GLU A 26 18.70 7.24 6.57
C GLU A 26 19.67 8.43 6.49
N THR A 27 19.70 9.11 5.33
CA THR A 27 20.53 10.31 5.13
C THR A 27 20.16 11.43 6.12
N ALA A 28 18.88 11.66 6.37
CA ALA A 28 18.43 12.70 7.31
C ALA A 28 18.90 12.40 8.75
N ILE A 29 18.87 11.14 9.16
CA ILE A 29 19.37 10.72 10.47
C ILE A 29 20.89 10.91 10.56
N ASP A 30 21.63 10.47 9.55
CA ASP A 30 23.09 10.57 9.49
C ASP A 30 23.58 12.04 9.52
N THR A 31 22.86 12.92 8.83
CA THR A 31 23.15 14.36 8.76
C THR A 31 22.65 15.16 9.98
N GLY A 32 22.04 14.51 10.98
CA GLY A 32 21.60 15.16 12.21
C GLY A 32 20.33 16.00 12.07
N ALA A 33 19.39 15.61 11.20
CA ALA A 33 18.10 16.26 11.08
C ALA A 33 17.34 16.30 12.42
N SER A 34 16.48 17.30 12.59
CA SER A 34 15.68 17.43 13.81
C SER A 34 14.72 16.25 13.99
N CYS A 35 14.38 15.95 15.25
CA CYS A 35 13.42 14.88 15.57
C CYS A 35 12.07 15.08 14.86
N SER A 36 11.61 16.32 14.69
CA SER A 36 10.35 16.60 13.97
C SER A 36 10.43 16.24 12.49
N GLN A 37 11.55 16.52 11.82
CA GLN A 37 11.77 16.14 10.41
C GLN A 37 11.83 14.63 10.24
N VAL A 38 12.55 13.93 11.13
CA VAL A 38 12.62 12.46 11.14
C VAL A 38 11.22 11.85 11.33
N LEU A 39 10.44 12.36 12.30
CA LEU A 39 9.06 11.91 12.55
C LEU A 39 8.14 12.14 11.34
N GLN A 40 8.28 13.27 10.64
CA GLN A 40 7.52 13.54 9.41
C GLN A 40 7.87 12.56 8.30
N GLN A 41 9.15 12.26 8.10
CA GLN A 41 9.58 11.28 7.10
C GLN A 41 9.11 9.86 7.44
N LEU A 42 9.19 9.45 8.71
CA LEU A 42 8.62 8.18 9.18
C LEU A 42 7.12 8.08 8.91
N ALA A 43 6.36 9.14 9.18
CA ALA A 43 4.93 9.18 8.87
C ALA A 43 4.66 9.05 7.35
N ALA A 44 5.50 9.68 6.51
CA ALA A 44 5.39 9.57 5.06
C ALA A 44 5.70 8.14 4.55
N VAL A 45 6.73 7.48 5.10
CA VAL A 45 7.06 6.08 4.79
C VAL A 45 5.91 5.16 5.20
N ARG A 46 5.39 5.32 6.43
CA ARG A 46 4.23 4.54 6.92
C ARG A 46 3.03 4.68 5.98
N GLY A 47 2.67 5.90 5.60
CA GLY A 47 1.56 6.15 4.68
C GLY A 47 1.76 5.50 3.31
N ALA A 48 2.98 5.52 2.77
CA ALA A 48 3.29 4.87 1.49
C ALA A 48 3.19 3.34 1.58
N VAL A 49 3.68 2.73 2.67
CA VAL A 49 3.56 1.29 2.94
C VAL A 49 2.11 0.88 3.09
N ASN A 50 1.32 1.62 3.87
CA ASN A 50 -0.10 1.36 4.07
C ASN A 50 -0.89 1.46 2.75
N GLY A 51 -0.57 2.45 1.92
CA GLY A 51 -1.16 2.60 0.59
C GLY A 51 -0.83 1.43 -0.35
N LEU A 52 0.38 0.87 -0.29
CA LEU A 52 0.73 -0.33 -1.05
C LEU A 52 0.04 -1.58 -0.49
N MET A 53 -0.03 -1.71 0.84
CA MET A 53 -0.70 -2.83 1.51
C MET A 53 -2.18 -2.91 1.12
N ALA A 54 -2.88 -1.77 1.12
CA ALA A 54 -4.28 -1.69 0.70
C ALA A 54 -4.50 -2.19 -0.73
N GLU A 55 -3.65 -1.80 -1.68
CA GLU A 55 -3.75 -2.25 -3.07
C GLU A 55 -3.50 -3.75 -3.23
N VAL A 56 -2.47 -4.28 -2.54
CA VAL A 56 -2.16 -5.71 -2.59
C VAL A 56 -3.28 -6.54 -2.00
N LEU A 57 -3.90 -6.05 -0.91
CA LEU A 57 -5.02 -6.73 -0.29
C LEU A 57 -6.27 -6.70 -1.17
N GLU A 58 -6.59 -5.55 -1.78
CA GLU A 58 -7.72 -5.44 -2.71
C GLU A 58 -7.59 -6.45 -3.86
N GLY A 59 -6.39 -6.55 -4.46
CA GLY A 59 -6.12 -7.56 -5.48
C GLY A 59 -6.32 -8.99 -4.97
N HIS A 60 -5.86 -9.28 -3.75
CA HIS A 60 -6.04 -10.61 -3.15
C HIS A 60 -7.52 -10.95 -2.89
N LEU A 61 -8.32 -9.98 -2.44
CA LEU A 61 -9.75 -10.17 -2.21
C LEU A 61 -10.49 -10.41 -3.53
N ARG A 62 -10.21 -9.60 -4.55
CA ARG A 62 -10.84 -9.73 -5.88
C ARG A 62 -10.62 -11.11 -6.49
N GLU A 63 -9.45 -11.68 -6.30
CA GLU A 63 -9.14 -13.02 -6.81
C GLU A 63 -9.71 -14.15 -5.96
N SER A 64 -9.68 -14.00 -4.64
CA SER A 64 -10.12 -15.05 -3.72
C SER A 64 -11.65 -15.21 -3.74
N PHE A 65 -12.38 -14.11 -4.01
CA PHE A 65 -13.83 -14.06 -3.90
C PHE A 65 -14.56 -13.75 -5.22
N GLY A 66 -13.89 -13.15 -6.21
CA GLY A 66 -14.48 -12.85 -7.53
C GLY A 66 -15.00 -14.08 -8.30
N PRO A 67 -14.35 -15.26 -8.27
CA PRO A 67 -14.83 -16.44 -9.00
C PRO A 67 -16.02 -17.16 -8.36
N THR A 68 -16.32 -16.92 -7.08
CA THR A 68 -17.24 -17.74 -6.27
C THR A 68 -18.61 -17.08 -6.03
N ALA A 69 -18.81 -15.84 -6.48
CA ALA A 69 -20.02 -15.08 -6.22
C ALA A 69 -20.86 -14.84 -7.50
N PRO A 70 -22.20 -14.72 -7.38
CA PRO A 70 -23.07 -14.36 -8.48
C PRO A 70 -22.64 -13.03 -9.11
N PRO A 71 -22.77 -12.85 -10.44
CA PRO A 71 -22.41 -11.59 -11.08
C PRO A 71 -23.25 -10.43 -10.50
N GLY A 72 -22.59 -9.47 -9.86
CA GLY A 72 -23.20 -8.31 -9.19
C GLY A 72 -22.82 -8.17 -7.71
N ASP A 73 -23.01 -9.22 -6.90
CA ASP A 73 -22.84 -9.16 -5.43
C ASP A 73 -21.36 -9.26 -4.99
N ALA A 74 -20.51 -9.85 -5.84
CA ALA A 74 -19.10 -10.09 -5.54
C ALA A 74 -18.28 -8.80 -5.42
N ASP A 75 -18.40 -7.94 -6.42
CA ASP A 75 -17.58 -6.73 -6.56
C ASP A 75 -17.92 -5.72 -5.47
N GLU A 76 -19.20 -5.60 -5.12
CA GLU A 76 -19.68 -4.68 -4.07
C GLU A 76 -19.17 -5.11 -2.68
N ALA A 77 -19.22 -6.41 -2.37
CA ALA A 77 -18.68 -6.96 -1.12
C ALA A 77 -17.14 -6.82 -1.04
N ILE A 78 -16.43 -7.03 -2.16
CA ILE A 78 -14.97 -6.84 -2.21
C ILE A 78 -14.60 -5.38 -1.98
N ASP A 79 -15.30 -4.45 -2.61
CA ASP A 79 -15.05 -3.01 -2.46
C ASP A 79 -15.33 -2.54 -1.03
N GLU A 80 -16.37 -3.07 -0.38
CA GLU A 80 -16.71 -2.78 1.01
C GLU A 80 -15.61 -3.28 1.98
N VAL A 81 -15.14 -4.52 1.82
CA VAL A 81 -14.05 -5.07 2.64
C VAL A 81 -12.74 -4.32 2.38
N ALA A 82 -12.43 -3.99 1.13
CA ALA A 82 -11.24 -3.21 0.78
C ALA A 82 -11.30 -1.80 1.39
N ALA A 83 -12.47 -1.15 1.36
CA ALA A 83 -12.68 0.14 2.01
C ALA A 83 -12.52 0.05 3.53
N LEU A 84 -13.05 -1.01 4.14
CA LEU A 84 -12.92 -1.26 5.57
C LEU A 84 -11.45 -1.43 5.95
N VAL A 85 -10.67 -2.23 5.21
CA VAL A 85 -9.25 -2.42 5.51
C VAL A 85 -8.44 -1.14 5.29
N ARG A 86 -8.73 -0.36 4.23
CA ARG A 86 -8.14 0.97 4.05
C ARG A 86 -8.39 1.89 5.25
N SER A 87 -9.56 1.79 5.88
CA SER A 87 -9.89 2.59 7.06
C SER A 87 -9.08 2.21 8.31
N TYR A 88 -8.67 0.95 8.43
CA TYR A 88 -7.85 0.44 9.53
C TYR A 88 -6.35 0.66 9.32
N LEU A 89 -5.90 0.86 8.08
CA LEU A 89 -4.49 1.09 7.73
C LEU A 89 -4.09 2.57 7.75
N ARG A 90 -4.64 3.39 8.66
CA ARG A 90 -4.24 4.82 8.80
C ARG A 90 -2.91 5.01 9.53
#